data_AF-A0A968PDU9-F1
#
_entry.id   AF-A0A968PDU9-F1
#
_cell.length_a   1.000
_cell.length_b   1.000
_cell.length_c   1.000
_cell.angle_alpha   90.00
_cell.angle_beta   90.00
_cell.angle_gamma   90.00
#
_symmetry.space_group_name_H-M   'P 1'
#
loop_
_entity.id
_entity.type
_entity.pdbx_description
1 polymer ?
#
loop_
_entity_poly.entity_id
_entity_poly.type
_entity_poly.pdbx_seq_one_letter_code
_entity_poly.pdbx_strand_id
1 'polypeptide(L)'
;PGDTFTFGVTGLVSSERMGYWATDPNGIIYATEEQLIVAQDGSLEWTWTAPDDAPPGDWLMTIQSSPVDEVVSNIQVSIPFTIRQR
;
A
#
# COMPACT_ATOMS: atom_id res chain seq x y z
N PRO A 1 -0.03 -3.63 16.61
CA PRO A 1 1.19 -2.77 16.57
C PRO A 1 2.44 -3.62 16.39
N GLY A 2 3.40 -3.19 15.58
CA GLY A 2 4.57 -4.01 15.20
C GLY A 2 4.25 -5.24 14.34
N ASP A 3 2.99 -5.41 13.92
CA ASP A 3 2.56 -6.52 13.07
C ASP A 3 2.88 -6.20 11.60
N THR A 4 3.32 -7.22 10.86
CA THR A 4 3.47 -7.16 9.40
C THR A 4 2.19 -7.62 8.72
N PHE A 5 1.68 -6.79 7.81
CA PHE A 5 0.52 -7.06 6.98
C PHE A 5 0.97 -7.37 5.56
N THR A 6 0.32 -8.34 4.92
CA THR A 6 0.48 -8.62 3.48
C THR A 6 -0.75 -8.14 2.74
N PHE A 7 -0.54 -7.41 1.65
CA PHE A 7 -1.58 -6.87 0.78
C PHE A 7 -1.38 -7.39 -0.63
N GLY A 8 -2.49 -7.53 -1.36
CA GLY A 8 -2.48 -7.97 -2.75
C GLY A 8 -3.53 -7.24 -3.58
N VAL A 9 -3.19 -6.94 -4.82
CA VAL A 9 -4.10 -6.35 -5.82
C VAL A 9 -3.83 -7.00 -7.17
N THR A 10 -4.88 -7.11 -7.99
CA THR A 10 -4.82 -7.68 -9.35
C THR A 10 -5.53 -6.75 -10.33
N GLY A 11 -5.22 -6.91 -11.62
CA GLY A 11 -5.82 -6.10 -12.68
C GLY A 11 -5.09 -4.77 -12.92
N LEU A 12 -3.83 -4.67 -12.46
CA LEU A 12 -2.94 -3.56 -12.75
C LEU A 12 -2.26 -3.74 -14.12
N VAL A 13 -1.64 -2.67 -14.63
CA VAL A 13 -0.88 -2.73 -15.87
C VAL A 13 0.48 -3.38 -15.61
N SER A 14 0.80 -4.44 -16.34
CA SER A 14 2.06 -5.17 -16.17
C SER A 14 3.28 -4.25 -16.33
N SER A 15 4.31 -4.47 -15.51
CA SER A 15 5.55 -3.68 -15.47
C SER A 15 5.42 -2.22 -15.02
N GLU A 16 4.20 -1.77 -14.66
CA GLU A 16 4.00 -0.45 -14.07
C GLU A 16 4.62 -0.37 -12.67
N ARG A 17 5.20 0.78 -12.33
CA ARG A 17 5.69 1.08 -11.00
C ARG A 17 4.60 1.72 -10.15
N MET A 18 4.47 1.21 -8.94
CA MET A 18 3.49 1.66 -7.96
C MET A 18 4.19 2.13 -6.68
N GLY A 19 3.74 3.25 -6.12
CA GLY A 19 4.06 3.66 -4.76
C GLY A 19 2.93 3.29 -3.80
N TYR A 20 3.24 3.10 -2.51
CA TYR A 20 2.23 2.77 -1.50
C TYR A 20 2.44 3.55 -0.20
N TRP A 21 1.40 3.63 0.64
CA TRP A 21 1.46 4.22 1.97
C TRP A 21 0.31 3.72 2.85
N ALA A 22 0.49 3.76 4.16
CA ALA A 22 -0.59 3.55 5.11
C ALA A 22 -1.09 4.88 5.67
N THR A 23 -2.39 4.99 5.91
CA THR A 23 -3.01 6.12 6.63
C THR A 23 -3.65 5.60 7.91
N ASP A 24 -3.30 6.20 9.04
CA ASP A 24 -3.84 5.82 10.35
C ASP A 24 -5.26 6.37 10.59
N PRO A 25 -5.93 5.96 11.69
CA PRO A 25 -7.27 6.43 12.03
C PRO A 25 -7.36 7.94 12.28
N ASN A 26 -6.24 8.61 12.53
CA ASN A 26 -6.15 10.05 12.75
C ASN A 26 -5.81 10.83 11.46
N GLY A 27 -5.61 10.13 10.34
CA GLY A 27 -5.24 10.72 9.05
C GLY A 27 -3.74 10.93 8.85
N ILE A 28 -2.88 10.40 9.74
CA ILE A 28 -1.42 10.45 9.59
C ILE A 28 -0.99 9.48 8.50
N ILE A 29 -0.17 9.96 7.57
CA ILE A 29 0.35 9.19 6.43
C ILE A 29 1.74 8.65 6.76
N TYR A 30 1.90 7.34 6.58
CA TYR A 30 3.15 6.60 6.67
C TYR A 30 3.56 6.21 5.25
N ALA A 31 4.24 7.15 4.58
CA ALA A 31 4.76 6.96 3.24
C ALA A 31 6.02 6.09 3.24
N THR A 32 6.24 5.38 2.14
CA THR A 32 7.47 4.65 1.85
C THR A 32 8.09 5.21 0.57
N GLU A 33 9.42 5.16 0.49
CA GLU A 33 10.18 5.48 -0.72
C GLU A 33 10.28 4.27 -1.68
N GLU A 34 9.82 3.10 -1.23
CA GLU A 34 9.83 1.88 -2.02
C GLU A 34 8.85 1.97 -3.20
N GLN A 35 9.29 1.48 -4.35
CA GLN A 35 8.46 1.28 -5.52
C GLN A 35 8.30 -0.21 -5.79
N LEU A 36 7.07 -0.60 -6.08
CA LEU A 36 6.70 -1.95 -6.43
C LEU A 36 6.53 -2.04 -7.95
N ILE A 37 6.91 -3.16 -8.56
CA ILE A 37 6.73 -3.39 -10.00
C ILE A 37 5.64 -4.43 -10.19
N VAL A 38 4.61 -4.09 -10.94
CA VAL A 38 3.49 -4.99 -11.24
C VAL A 38 3.98 -6.17 -12.06
N ALA A 39 3.60 -7.38 -11.65
CA ALA A 39 3.95 -8.62 -12.33
C ALA A 39 3.32 -8.69 -13.74
N GLN A 40 3.81 -9.62 -14.57
CA GLN A 40 3.33 -9.75 -15.96
C GLN A 40 1.85 -10.12 -16.07
N ASP A 41 1.28 -10.77 -15.05
CA ASP A 41 -0.13 -11.13 -14.99
C ASP A 41 -1.02 -10.00 -14.42
N GLY A 42 -0.44 -8.83 -14.15
CA GLY A 42 -1.15 -7.68 -13.60
C GLY A 42 -1.42 -7.79 -12.09
N SER A 43 -0.74 -8.71 -11.39
CA SER A 43 -0.79 -8.83 -9.94
C SER A 43 0.33 -8.07 -9.25
N LEU A 44 0.09 -7.73 -7.99
CA LEU A 44 1.09 -7.18 -7.10
C LEU A 44 0.79 -7.59 -5.66
N GLU A 45 1.80 -8.08 -4.95
CA GLU A 45 1.76 -8.44 -3.53
C GLU A 45 2.89 -7.71 -2.81
N TRP A 46 2.61 -7.16 -1.63
CA TRP A 46 3.61 -6.46 -0.82
C TRP A 46 3.30 -6.57 0.66
N THR A 47 4.31 -6.24 1.47
CA THR A 47 4.18 -6.21 2.92
C THR A 47 4.38 -4.81 3.46
N TRP A 48 3.69 -4.49 4.55
CA TRP A 48 3.93 -3.29 5.33
C TRP A 48 3.91 -3.64 6.82
N THR A 49 4.90 -3.15 7.55
CA THR A 49 5.00 -3.35 9.00
C THR A 49 4.51 -2.11 9.71
N ALA A 50 3.51 -2.28 10.56
CA ALA A 50 2.99 -1.19 11.38
C ALA A 50 4.04 -0.73 12.39
N PRO A 51 4.13 0.57 12.71
CA PRO A 51 5.01 1.04 13.77
C PRO A 51 4.61 0.44 15.13
N ASP A 52 5.56 0.39 16.06
CA ASP A 52 5.34 -0.22 17.38
C ASP A 52 4.29 0.52 18.20
N ASP A 53 4.13 1.82 17.96
CA ASP A 53 3.15 2.71 18.59
C ASP A 53 1.90 2.94 17.73
N ALA A 54 1.66 2.09 16.71
CA ALA A 54 0.51 2.21 15.83
C ALA A 54 -0.81 2.30 16.62
N PRO A 55 -1.59 3.40 16.48
CA PRO A 55 -2.87 3.50 17.15
C PRO A 55 -3.83 2.40 16.69
N PRO A 56 -4.66 1.84 17.60
CA PRO A 56 -5.73 0.95 17.20
C PRO A 56 -6.80 1.70 16.41
N GLY A 57 -7.48 0.99 15.51
CA GLY A 57 -8.59 1.53 14.74
C GLY A 57 -8.51 1.14 13.27
N ASP A 58 -9.24 1.88 12.45
CA ASP A 58 -9.34 1.67 11.02
C ASP A 58 -8.23 2.41 10.28
N TRP A 59 -7.42 1.65 9.57
CA TRP A 59 -6.33 2.10 8.74
C TRP A 59 -6.68 1.92 7.26
N LEU A 60 -5.99 2.68 6.42
CA LEU A 60 -6.12 2.57 4.97
C LEU A 60 -4.76 2.33 4.34
N MET A 61 -4.57 1.18 3.70
CA MET A 61 -3.43 0.95 2.82
C MET A 61 -3.77 1.48 1.44
N THR A 62 -2.97 2.39 0.90
CA THR A 62 -3.18 2.94 -0.44
C THR A 62 -2.00 2.62 -1.33
N ILE A 63 -2.29 2.26 -2.58
CA ILE A 63 -1.31 2.07 -3.65
C ILE A 63 -1.72 2.89 -4.86
N GLN A 64 -0.74 3.49 -5.54
CA GLN A 64 -0.96 4.41 -6.66
C GLN A 64 0.12 4.26 -7.72
N SER A 65 -0.25 4.47 -8.99
CA SER A 65 0.69 4.62 -10.10
C SER A 65 1.75 5.67 -9.80
N SER A 66 3.03 5.30 -9.96
CA SER A 66 4.13 6.24 -9.78
C SER A 66 4.21 7.20 -10.97
N PRO A 67 4.27 8.52 -10.75
CA PRO A 67 4.40 9.50 -11.84
C PRO A 67 5.80 9.46 -12.50
N VAL A 68 6.74 8.69 -11.94
CA VAL A 68 8.12 8.55 -12.44
C VAL A 68 8.21 7.49 -13.55
N ASP A 69 7.13 6.75 -13.80
CA ASP A 69 7.08 5.74 -14.85
C ASP A 69 6.70 6.33 -16.21
N GLU A 70 7.17 5.71 -17.30
CA GLU A 70 6.72 6.02 -18.66
C GLU A 70 5.30 5.49 -18.91
N VAL A 71 4.92 4.44 -18.18
CA VAL A 71 3.57 3.85 -18.19
C VAL A 71 2.83 4.33 -16.94
N VAL A 72 1.85 5.21 -17.10
CA VAL A 72 1.04 5.72 -15.99
C VAL A 72 -0.43 5.45 -16.28
N SER A 73 -1.02 4.50 -15.55
CA SER A 73 -2.45 4.16 -15.67
C SER A 73 -3.35 5.10 -14.86
N ASN A 74 -2.77 5.97 -14.02
CA ASN A 74 -3.46 6.84 -13.06
C ASN A 74 -4.40 6.06 -12.12
N ILE A 75 -4.04 4.81 -11.79
CA ILE A 75 -4.79 3.98 -10.89
C ILE A 75 -4.41 4.32 -9.44
N GLN A 76 -5.42 4.38 -8.57
CA GLN A 76 -5.26 4.38 -7.13
C GLN A 76 -6.21 3.35 -6.53
N VAL A 77 -5.70 2.50 -5.64
CA VAL A 77 -6.47 1.50 -4.92
C VAL A 77 -6.25 1.70 -3.43
N SER A 78 -7.32 1.64 -2.66
CA SER A 78 -7.28 1.75 -1.20
C SER A 78 -7.94 0.53 -0.55
N ILE A 79 -7.21 -0.10 0.37
CA ILE A 79 -7.57 -1.34 1.06
C ILE A 79 -7.73 -1.02 2.55
N PRO A 80 -8.96 -1.03 3.09
CA PRO A 80 -9.17 -0.81 4.52
C PRO A 80 -8.72 -2.03 5.33
N PHE A 81 -8.10 -1.80 6.47
CA PHE A 81 -7.74 -2.84 7.44
C PHE A 81 -7.80 -2.28 8.87
N THR A 82 -7.81 -3.15 9.88
CA THR A 82 -7.91 -2.72 11.28
C THR A 82 -6.70 -3.22 12.06
N ILE A 83 -6.07 -2.32 12.82
CA ILE A 83 -5.12 -2.70 13.87
C ILE A 83 -5.88 -2.72 15.19
N ARG A 84 -5.83 -3.84 15.91
CA ARG A 84 -6.42 -3.96 17.25
C ARG A 84 -5.33 -3.86 18.31
N GLN A 85 -5.67 -3.30 19.48
CA GLN A 85 -4.84 -3.49 20.66
C GLN A 85 -4.84 -4.98 21.00
N ARG A 86 -3.64 -5.52 21.23
CA ARG A 86 -3.49 -6.87 21.76
C ARG A 86 -3.83 -6.91 23.25
#